data_AF-A0A8H5I0M8-F1
#
_entry.id   AF-A0A8H5I0M8-F1
#
_cell.length_a   1.000
_cell.length_b   1.000
_cell.length_c   1.000
_cell.angle_alpha   90.00
_cell.angle_beta   90.00
_cell.angle_gamma   90.00
#
_symmetry.space_group_name_H-M   'P 1'
#
loop_
_entity.id
_entity.type
_entity.pdbx_description
1 polymer ?
#
loop_
_entity_poly.entity_id
_entity_poly.type
_entity_poly.pdbx_seq_one_letter_code
_entity_poly.pdbx_strand_id
1 'polypeptide(L)'
;MRAFDLIVLRNTCKRLQALTLERMVCTAAYRNSCDFLPPGPKPSQTASYLEHILVRAQRWDNLWRNANEQNRLGAQAPSMAWSLPSGVKDNQQMEIAHSRFLYVGGHSTMRVYDLQARREIFAYQTADGEQLQWTEFYRSETLESDGEMNFLHPFAQE
;
A
#
# COMPACT_ATOMS: atom_id res chain seq x y z
N MET A 1 0.83 21.81 1.26
CA MET A 1 1.98 22.30 0.45
C MET A 1 2.49 21.12 -0.35
N ARG A 2 2.60 21.22 -1.67
CA ARG A 2 3.00 20.10 -2.52
C ARG A 2 4.52 19.99 -2.61
N ALA A 3 5.03 18.79 -2.90
CA ALA A 3 6.48 18.57 -3.03
C ALA A 3 7.11 19.44 -4.13
N PHE A 4 6.41 19.62 -5.26
CA PHE A 4 6.87 20.50 -6.33
C PHE A 4 6.97 21.96 -5.91
N ASP A 5 6.15 22.44 -4.96
CA ASP A 5 6.25 23.82 -4.48
C ASP A 5 7.61 24.04 -3.80
N LEU A 6 8.09 23.06 -3.04
CA LEU A 6 9.43 23.09 -2.44
C LEU A 6 10.53 23.09 -3.50
N ILE A 7 10.38 22.29 -4.56
CA ILE A 7 11.36 22.23 -5.66
C ILE A 7 11.40 23.55 -6.44
N VAL A 8 10.24 24.15 -6.71
CA VAL A 8 10.15 25.44 -7.39
C VAL A 8 10.80 26.53 -6.53
N LEU A 9 10.47 26.60 -5.24
CA LEU A 9 11.07 27.54 -4.29
C LEU A 9 12.59 27.36 -4.17
N ARG A 10 13.09 26.13 -4.26
CA ARG A 10 14.53 25.86 -4.24
C ARG A 10 15.24 26.50 -5.42
N ASN A 11 14.61 26.52 -6.59
CA ASN A 11 15.21 27.04 -7.81
C ASN A 11 15.14 28.58 -7.92
N THR A 12 14.46 29.28 -7.01
CA THR A 12 14.35 30.74 -7.09
C THR A 12 15.57 31.49 -6.55
N CYS A 13 16.14 31.08 -5.40
CA CYS A 13 17.34 31.72 -4.85
C CYS A 13 18.07 30.85 -3.84
N LYS A 14 19.37 31.12 -3.61
CA LYS A 14 20.24 30.35 -2.68
C LYS A 14 19.71 30.30 -1.24
N ARG A 15 19.07 31.36 -0.77
CA ARG A 15 18.50 31.41 0.59
C ARG A 15 17.30 30.47 0.73
N LEU A 16 16.38 30.48 -0.25
CA LEU A 16 15.24 29.56 -0.26
C LEU A 16 15.69 28.12 -0.50
N GLN A 17 16.74 27.92 -1.28
CA GLN A 17 17.39 26.61 -1.40
C GLN A 17 17.87 26.07 -0.04
N ALA A 18 18.57 26.88 0.76
CA ALA A 18 19.00 26.46 2.09
C ALA A 18 17.81 26.14 3.01
N LEU A 19 16.80 27.00 3.04
CA LEU A 19 15.60 26.82 3.88
C LEU A 19 14.79 25.58 3.48
N THR A 20 14.61 25.32 2.18
CA THR A 20 13.86 24.13 1.69
C THR A 20 14.60 22.82 1.93
N LEU A 21 15.89 22.86 2.27
CA LEU A 21 16.68 21.69 2.69
C LEU A 21 16.63 21.48 4.22
N GLU A 22 16.02 22.39 4.97
CA GLU A 22 15.87 22.20 6.40
C GLU A 22 14.84 21.11 6.71
N ARG A 23 15.21 20.23 7.64
CA ARG A 23 14.39 19.12 8.07
C ARG A 23 13.01 19.56 8.58
N MET A 24 12.93 20.68 9.30
CA MET A 24 11.67 21.20 9.84
C MET A 24 10.69 21.56 8.71
N VAL A 25 11.19 22.17 7.63
CA VAL A 25 10.38 22.53 6.47
C VAL A 25 9.85 21.27 5.77
N CYS A 26 10.69 20.27 5.51
CA CYS A 26 10.24 19.00 4.92
C CYS A 26 9.24 18.27 5.83
N THR A 27 9.42 18.34 7.15
CA THR A 27 8.49 17.75 8.15
C THR A 27 7.14 18.43 8.12
N ALA A 28 7.13 19.77 8.07
CA ALA A 28 5.90 20.55 7.95
C ALA A 28 5.20 20.26 6.61
N ALA A 29 5.95 20.17 5.51
CA ALA A 29 5.40 19.80 4.21
C ALA A 29 4.80 18.39 4.23
N TYR A 30 5.48 17.43 4.85
CA TYR A 30 5.00 16.05 5.03
C TYR A 30 3.67 16.00 5.78
N ARG A 31 3.60 16.68 6.94
CA ARG A 31 2.39 16.68 7.79
C ARG A 31 1.21 17.40 7.15
N ASN A 32 1.48 18.41 6.32
CA ASN A 32 0.47 19.22 5.66
C ASN A 32 0.26 18.83 4.18
N SER A 33 0.76 17.68 3.75
CA SER A 33 0.46 17.16 2.43
C SER A 33 -0.86 16.40 2.46
N CYS A 34 -1.55 16.40 1.31
CA CYS A 34 -2.74 15.59 1.07
C CYS A 34 -2.42 14.33 0.24
N ASP A 35 -1.14 14.10 -0.08
CA ASP A 35 -0.69 12.96 -0.88
C ASP A 35 -0.73 11.65 -0.06
N PHE A 36 -0.73 10.50 -0.74
CA PHE A 36 -0.66 9.20 -0.09
C PHE A 36 0.74 8.93 0.49
N LEU A 37 0.93 9.30 1.77
CA LEU A 37 2.20 9.21 2.48
C LEU A 37 2.27 7.99 3.40
N PRO A 38 3.46 7.39 3.60
CA PRO A 38 3.64 6.34 4.59
C PRO A 38 3.46 6.87 6.03
N PRO A 39 3.37 5.99 7.03
CA PRO A 39 3.40 6.41 8.44
C PRO A 39 4.69 7.17 8.76
N GLY A 40 4.57 8.34 9.36
CA GLY A 40 5.72 9.20 9.64
C GLY A 40 5.33 10.66 9.88
N PRO A 41 6.30 11.59 9.94
CA PRO A 41 7.75 11.40 9.74
C PRO A 41 8.47 10.96 11.04
N LYS A 42 9.47 10.07 10.92
CA LYS A 42 10.27 9.57 12.06
C LYS A 42 11.44 10.52 12.38
N PRO A 43 11.84 10.71 13.65
CA PRO A 43 12.96 11.59 14.03
C PRO A 43 14.28 11.27 13.31
N SER A 44 14.58 9.98 13.11
CA SER A 44 15.79 9.48 12.44
C SER A 44 15.87 9.79 10.94
N GLN A 45 14.79 10.24 10.30
CA GLN A 45 14.77 10.53 8.87
C GLN A 45 15.41 11.90 8.56
N THR A 46 16.24 11.94 7.53
CA THR A 46 16.87 13.17 7.04
C THR A 46 15.90 14.01 6.21
N ALA A 47 16.20 15.31 6.01
CA ALA A 47 15.42 16.18 5.13
C ALA A 47 15.32 15.64 3.70
N SER A 48 16.45 15.18 3.15
CA SER A 48 16.52 14.56 1.82
C SER A 48 15.65 13.30 1.72
N TYR A 49 15.62 12.46 2.75
CA TYR A 49 14.76 11.28 2.77
C TYR A 49 13.26 11.66 2.76
N LEU A 50 12.86 12.66 3.55
CA LEU A 50 11.48 13.16 3.57
C LEU A 50 11.08 13.79 2.24
N GLU A 51 11.97 14.57 1.63
CA GLU A 51 11.76 15.12 0.29
C GLU A 51 11.54 14.02 -0.73
N HIS A 52 12.37 12.97 -0.71
CA HIS A 52 12.22 11.85 -1.62
C HIS A 52 10.85 11.15 -1.46
N ILE A 53 10.37 10.98 -0.23
CA ILE A 53 9.02 10.46 0.02
C ILE A 53 7.96 11.39 -0.56
N LEU A 54 8.03 12.70 -0.29
CA LEU A 54 7.06 13.69 -0.78
C LEU A 54 6.98 13.71 -2.31
N VAL A 55 8.14 13.72 -2.97
CA VAL A 55 8.23 13.68 -4.45
C VAL A 55 7.66 12.36 -4.99
N ARG A 56 7.98 11.23 -4.34
CA ARG A 56 7.43 9.93 -4.74
C ARG A 56 5.92 9.88 -4.59
N ALA A 57 5.38 10.32 -3.46
CA ALA A 57 3.94 10.35 -3.20
C ALA A 57 3.21 11.20 -4.24
N GLN A 58 3.73 12.41 -4.52
CA GLN A 58 3.15 13.28 -5.53
C GLN A 58 3.18 12.67 -6.95
N ARG A 59 4.25 11.93 -7.30
CA ARG A 59 4.30 11.21 -8.58
C ARG A 59 3.21 10.13 -8.66
N TRP A 60 3.00 9.38 -7.58
CA TRP A 60 1.93 8.39 -7.51
C TRP A 60 0.55 9.02 -7.62
N ASP A 61 0.31 10.13 -6.93
CA ASP A 61 -0.93 10.90 -7.03
C ASP A 61 -1.22 11.35 -8.47
N ASN A 62 -0.21 11.86 -9.18
CA ASN A 62 -0.34 12.26 -10.57
C ASN A 62 -0.64 11.07 -11.50
N LEU A 63 0.04 9.93 -11.29
CA LEU A 63 -0.23 8.71 -12.06
C LEU A 63 -1.66 8.22 -11.84
N TRP A 64 -2.15 8.25 -10.61
CA TRP A 64 -3.51 7.87 -10.27
C TRP A 64 -4.56 8.80 -10.88
N ARG A 65 -4.34 10.13 -10.84
CA ARG A 65 -5.24 11.11 -11.47
C ARG A 65 -5.31 10.92 -12.97
N ASN A 66 -4.15 10.78 -13.63
CA ASN A 66 -4.09 10.59 -15.08
C ASN A 66 -4.72 9.26 -15.51
N ALA A 67 -4.51 8.18 -14.75
CA ALA A 67 -5.15 6.89 -15.03
C ALA A 67 -6.68 6.97 -14.90
N ASN A 68 -7.19 7.69 -13.89
CA ASN A 68 -8.62 7.91 -13.73
C ASN A 68 -9.22 8.76 -14.85
N GLU A 69 -8.51 9.79 -15.32
CA GLU A 69 -8.92 10.60 -16.46
C GLU A 69 -8.96 9.77 -17.75
N GLN A 70 -7.96 8.92 -17.98
CA GLN A 70 -7.93 7.99 -19.11
C GLN A 70 -9.10 6.99 -19.06
N ASN A 71 -9.35 6.36 -17.91
CA ASN A 71 -10.48 5.45 -17.72
C ASN A 71 -11.83 6.15 -17.97
N ARG A 72 -11.98 7.40 -17.52
CA ARG A 72 -13.20 8.21 -17.75
C ARG A 72 -13.45 8.54 -19.21
N LEU A 73 -12.39 8.66 -20.00
CA LEU A 73 -12.46 8.91 -21.44
C LEU A 73 -12.65 7.62 -22.27
N GLY A 74 -12.88 6.47 -21.60
CA GLY A 74 -12.99 5.17 -22.27
C GLY A 74 -11.67 4.65 -22.83
N ALA A 75 -10.54 5.26 -22.44
CA ALA A 75 -9.23 4.72 -22.79
C ALA A 75 -8.99 3.43 -21.98
N GLN A 76 -8.33 2.48 -22.64
CA GLN A 76 -7.99 1.15 -22.15
C GLN A 76 -7.52 1.17 -20.69
N ALA A 77 -8.06 0.26 -19.86
CA ALA A 77 -7.66 0.12 -18.46
C ALA A 77 -6.12 0.09 -18.35
N PRO A 78 -5.54 0.73 -17.31
CA PRO A 78 -4.09 0.85 -17.20
C PRO A 78 -3.42 -0.52 -17.34
N SER A 79 -2.32 -0.59 -18.11
CA SER A 79 -1.60 -1.82 -18.46
C SER A 79 -1.04 -2.63 -17.26
N MET A 80 -1.22 -2.12 -16.04
CA MET A 80 -0.90 -2.78 -14.78
C MET A 80 -2.10 -3.44 -14.10
N ALA A 81 -3.24 -3.60 -14.78
CA ALA A 81 -4.35 -4.39 -14.26
C ALA A 81 -3.92 -5.87 -14.16
N TRP A 82 -3.66 -6.33 -12.94
CA TRP A 82 -3.46 -7.75 -12.68
C TRP A 82 -4.82 -8.39 -12.43
N SER A 83 -5.28 -9.21 -13.36
CA SER A 83 -6.45 -10.04 -13.16
C SER A 83 -6.10 -11.20 -12.24
N LEU A 84 -6.71 -11.23 -11.05
CA LEU A 84 -6.63 -12.38 -10.16
C LEU A 84 -7.40 -13.54 -10.80
N PRO A 85 -6.92 -14.80 -10.65
CA PRO A 85 -7.65 -15.95 -11.14
C PRO A 85 -9.06 -15.96 -10.55
N SER A 86 -10.07 -15.81 -11.41
CA SER A 86 -11.49 -15.89 -11.07
C SER A 86 -11.85 -17.35 -10.76
N GLY A 87 -11.40 -17.85 -9.62
CA GLY A 87 -11.76 -19.18 -9.10
C GLY A 87 -12.86 -19.13 -8.04
N VAL A 88 -13.23 -17.93 -7.57
CA VAL A 88 -14.24 -17.75 -6.53
C VAL A 88 -15.57 -17.45 -7.21
N LYS A 89 -16.34 -18.50 -7.52
CA LYS A 89 -17.73 -18.40 -7.98
C LYS A 89 -18.71 -18.17 -6.84
N ASP A 90 -18.26 -18.30 -5.60
CA ASP A 90 -19.05 -17.90 -4.44
C ASP A 90 -19.10 -16.37 -4.39
N ASN A 91 -20.29 -15.82 -4.15
CA ASN A 91 -20.51 -14.39 -4.05
C ASN A 91 -19.42 -13.78 -3.14
N GLN A 92 -18.46 -13.06 -3.72
CA GLN A 92 -17.37 -12.44 -2.98
C GLN A 92 -17.99 -11.43 -2.02
N GLN A 93 -17.97 -11.76 -0.73
CA GLN A 93 -18.57 -10.92 0.30
C GLN A 93 -17.54 -10.02 0.97
N MET A 94 -16.25 -10.37 0.90
CA MET A 94 -15.21 -9.66 1.62
C MET A 94 -13.92 -9.55 0.81
N GLU A 95 -13.47 -8.30 0.68
CA GLU A 95 -12.13 -7.94 0.20
C GLU A 95 -11.45 -7.08 1.25
N ILE A 96 -10.31 -7.53 1.77
CA ILE A 96 -9.51 -6.77 2.74
C ILE A 96 -8.10 -6.63 2.16
N ALA A 97 -7.67 -5.39 1.94
CA ALA A 97 -6.28 -5.08 1.62
C ALA A 97 -5.55 -4.69 2.90
N HIS A 98 -4.48 -5.42 3.25
CA HIS A 98 -3.61 -5.10 4.38
C HIS A 98 -2.15 -5.12 3.95
N SER A 99 -1.53 -3.94 3.89
CA SER A 99 -0.14 -3.76 3.45
C SER A 99 0.09 -4.35 2.05
N ARG A 100 0.91 -5.41 1.91
CA ARG A 100 1.19 -6.10 0.65
C ARG A 100 0.25 -7.26 0.36
N PHE A 101 -0.66 -7.58 1.26
CA PHE A 101 -1.52 -8.75 1.14
C PHE A 101 -2.96 -8.34 0.84
N LEU A 102 -3.59 -9.07 -0.08
CA LEU A 102 -5.01 -8.95 -0.38
C LEU A 102 -5.69 -10.24 0.00
N TYR A 103 -6.69 -10.13 0.86
CA TYR A 103 -7.54 -11.22 1.30
C TYR A 103 -8.87 -11.11 0.54
N VAL A 104 -9.23 -12.16 -0.19
CA VAL A 104 -10.48 -12.23 -0.96
C VAL A 104 -11.22 -13.49 -0.56
N GLY A 105 -12.48 -13.38 -0.16
CA GLY A 105 -13.23 -14.55 0.28
C GLY A 105 -14.70 -14.29 0.60
N GLY A 106 -15.38 -15.37 0.94
CA GLY A 106 -16.76 -15.39 1.42
C GLY A 106 -16.90 -16.40 2.56
N HIS A 107 -18.11 -16.89 2.80
CA HIS A 107 -18.38 -17.84 3.89
C HIS A 107 -17.59 -19.16 3.79
N SER A 108 -17.32 -19.62 2.58
CA SER A 108 -16.79 -20.96 2.27
C SER A 108 -15.38 -20.92 1.68
N THR A 109 -14.86 -19.75 1.34
CA THR A 109 -13.59 -19.61 0.62
C THR A 109 -12.80 -18.41 1.13
N MET A 110 -11.48 -18.56 1.21
CA MET A 110 -10.57 -17.45 1.48
C MET A 110 -9.29 -17.63 0.69
N ARG A 111 -8.84 -16.59 0.03
CA ARG A 111 -7.57 -16.56 -0.70
C ARG A 111 -6.75 -15.37 -0.24
N VAL A 112 -5.44 -15.56 -0.13
CA VAL A 112 -4.50 -14.48 0.14
C VAL A 112 -3.55 -14.36 -1.04
N TYR A 113 -3.46 -13.14 -1.55
CA TYR A 113 -2.54 -12.77 -2.61
C TYR A 113 -1.45 -11.86 -2.07
N ASP A 114 -0.23 -12.12 -2.48
CA ASP A 114 0.87 -11.18 -2.31
C ASP A 114 0.86 -10.21 -3.51
N LEU A 115 0.45 -8.97 -3.27
CA LEU A 115 0.35 -7.92 -4.28
C LEU A 115 1.73 -7.52 -4.84
N GLN A 116 2.79 -7.72 -4.06
CA GLN A 116 4.15 -7.40 -4.48
C GLN A 116 4.72 -8.51 -5.36
N ALA A 117 4.61 -9.77 -4.92
CA ALA A 117 5.06 -10.94 -5.69
C ALA A 117 4.10 -11.31 -6.83
N ARG A 118 2.90 -10.71 -6.87
CA ARG A 118 1.84 -10.95 -7.85
C ARG A 118 1.49 -12.44 -7.97
N ARG A 119 1.30 -13.09 -6.82
CA ARG A 119 0.91 -14.49 -6.76
C ARG A 119 -0.04 -14.77 -5.60
N GLU A 120 -0.85 -15.81 -5.78
CA GLU A 120 -1.57 -16.43 -4.67
C GLU A 120 -0.55 -17.09 -3.74
N ILE A 121 -0.70 -16.89 -2.44
CA ILE A 121 0.15 -17.50 -1.41
C ILE A 121 -0.63 -18.42 -0.49
N PHE A 122 -1.97 -18.30 -0.48
CA PHE A 122 -2.86 -19.11 0.33
C PHE A 122 -4.22 -19.24 -0.32
N ALA A 123 -4.81 -20.43 -0.24
CA ALA A 123 -6.20 -20.69 -0.57
C ALA A 123 -6.82 -21.67 0.44
N TYR A 124 -8.03 -21.35 0.85
CA TYR A 124 -8.89 -22.13 1.73
C TYR A 124 -10.26 -22.27 1.09
N GLN A 125 -10.82 -23.48 1.19
CA GLN A 125 -12.19 -23.78 0.81
C GLN A 125 -12.77 -24.82 1.79
N THR A 126 -13.95 -24.55 2.34
CA THR A 126 -14.69 -25.52 3.18
C THR A 126 -15.17 -26.68 2.32
N ALA A 127 -15.01 -27.91 2.80
CA ALA A 127 -15.41 -29.14 2.12
C ALA A 127 -16.94 -29.20 1.99
N ASP A 128 -17.48 -29.04 0.77
CA ASP A 128 -17.92 -30.18 -0.04
C ASP A 128 -16.94 -30.69 -1.12
N GLY A 129 -15.66 -30.29 -1.09
CA GLY A 129 -14.63 -30.86 -1.96
C GLY A 129 -13.31 -30.11 -1.91
N GLU A 130 -12.39 -30.66 -1.14
CA GLU A 130 -11.12 -30.10 -0.68
C GLU A 130 -10.16 -29.59 -1.77
N GLN A 131 -9.45 -28.49 -1.48
CA GLN A 131 -7.99 -28.54 -1.45
C GLN A 131 -7.39 -27.44 -0.55
N LEU A 132 -6.69 -27.88 0.50
CA LEU A 132 -5.78 -27.06 1.30
C LEU A 132 -4.40 -27.11 0.66
N GLN A 133 -4.04 -26.07 -0.09
CA GLN A 133 -2.68 -25.91 -0.61
C GLN A 133 -1.94 -24.88 0.25
N TRP A 134 -1.11 -25.38 1.17
CA TRP A 134 -0.19 -24.55 1.94
C TRP A 134 1.10 -24.37 1.14
N THR A 135 1.34 -23.17 0.62
CA THR A 135 2.69 -22.78 0.22
C THR A 135 3.40 -22.19 1.44
N GLU A 136 4.54 -22.78 1.81
CA GLU A 136 5.33 -22.44 3.00
C GLU A 136 5.46 -20.92 3.21
N PHE A 137 5.02 -20.46 4.39
CA PHE A 137 5.17 -19.07 4.81
C PHE A 137 6.64 -18.81 5.13
N TYR A 138 7.28 -17.90 4.37
CA TYR A 138 8.51 -17.28 4.84
C TYR A 138 8.18 -16.33 6.00
N ARG A 139 8.56 -16.75 7.20
CA ARG A 139 8.65 -15.88 8.38
C ARG A 139 9.69 -14.80 8.05
N SER A 140 9.24 -13.62 7.65
CA SER A 140 10.10 -12.44 7.55
C SER A 140 10.46 -12.02 8.98
N GLU A 141 11.64 -12.41 9.45
CA GLU A 141 12.27 -11.92 10.67
C GLU A 141 12.50 -10.40 10.57
N THR A 142 11.46 -9.59 10.80
CA THR A 142 11.60 -8.19 11.21
C THR A 142 10.30 -7.73 11.87
N LEU A 143 10.06 -8.23 13.09
CA LEU A 143 9.15 -7.61 14.05
C LEU A 143 9.66 -7.98 15.45
N GLU A 144 10.86 -7.53 15.77
CA GLU A 144 11.23 -7.27 17.15
C GLU A 144 10.35 -6.11 17.65
N SER A 145 9.26 -6.45 18.35
CA SER A 145 8.61 -5.63 19.38
C SER A 145 7.30 -6.30 19.77
N ASP A 146 7.36 -7.22 20.73
CA ASP A 146 6.37 -7.51 21.77
C ASP A 146 4.89 -7.20 21.44
N GLY A 147 4.39 -7.81 20.38
CA GLY A 147 2.97 -7.88 20.10
C GLY A 147 2.62 -9.33 19.81
N GLU A 148 2.17 -10.05 20.84
CA GLU A 148 1.44 -11.30 20.62
C GLU A 148 0.30 -11.02 19.65
N MET A 149 0.45 -11.47 18.39
CA MET A 149 -0.68 -11.55 17.49
C MET A 149 -1.56 -12.70 17.99
N ASN A 150 -2.48 -12.35 18.89
CA ASN A 150 -3.66 -13.16 19.14
C ASN A 150 -4.45 -13.24 17.83
N PHE A 151 -4.27 -14.34 17.11
CA PHE A 151 -5.22 -14.74 16.08
C PHE A 151 -6.54 -14.99 16.81
N LEU A 152 -7.49 -14.06 16.65
CA LEU A 152 -8.86 -14.29 17.06
C LEU A 152 -9.36 -15.51 16.27
N HIS A 153 -9.37 -16.65 16.93
CA HIS A 153 -10.10 -17.83 16.51
C HIS A 153 -11.59 -17.43 16.50
N PRO A 154 -12.30 -17.44 15.35
CA PRO A 154 -13.72 -17.07 15.34
C PRO A 154 -14.64 -18.18 15.85
N PHE A 155 -14.10 -19.28 16.38
CA PHE A 155 -14.89 -20.40 16.92
C PHE A 155 -14.23 -20.95 18.19
N ALA A 156 -14.50 -20.29 19.32
CA ALA A 156 -14.45 -20.91 20.64
C ALA A 156 -15.84 -20.71 21.26
N GLN A 157 -16.75 -21.65 20.97
CA GLN A 157 -17.98 -21.85 21.72
C GLN A 157 -17.80 -23.11 22.57
N GLU A 158 -17.85 -22.94 23.89
CA GLU A 158 -18.47 -23.92 24.77
C GLU A 158 -19.79 -23.32 25.27
#